data_AF-A3KNE2-F1
#
_entry.id   AF-A3KNE2-F1
#
_cell.length_a   1.000
_cell.length_b   1.000
_cell.length_c   1.000
_cell.angle_alpha   90.00
_cell.angle_beta   90.00
_cell.angle_gamma   90.00
#
_symmetry.space_group_name_H-M   'P 1'
#
loop_
_entity.id
_entity.type
_entity.pdbx_description
1 polymer ?
#
loop_
_entity_poly.entity_id
_entity_poly.type
_entity_poly.pdbx_seq_one_letter_code
_entity_poly.pdbx_strand_id
1 'polypeptide(L)'
;MYNGIGLTTPRGSGTNGYVQRNLSSVRHKKDRTDYKSEEELKKLENLLMKKPNQDILDHERKRKVELKCLELEEMMAEQGYNDAEIQEKVATFRLMLQEKDLTQIKEEEKQKANVSETHQMAEANEKKNERLRAAFGISDSYVDGSSFDPNRRAANAAAKQQEQQKQYSLVEDSGSSRSPSPAKHKKKKKRKKKRKKKKK
;
A
#
# COMPACT_ATOMS: atom_id res chain seq x y z
N MET A 1 -48.33 0.82 28.03
CA MET A 1 -47.15 1.66 27.70
C MET A 1 -46.75 1.44 26.26
N TYR A 2 -46.55 2.52 25.51
CA TYR A 2 -46.10 2.49 24.11
C TYR A 2 -44.82 3.32 24.02
N ASN A 3 -43.74 2.79 23.42
CA ASN A 3 -42.42 3.45 23.35
C ASN A 3 -41.87 3.96 24.71
N GLY A 4 -42.17 3.24 25.81
CA GLY A 4 -41.74 3.64 27.15
C GLY A 4 -42.41 4.91 27.72
N ILE A 5 -43.43 5.45 27.05
CA ILE A 5 -44.17 6.64 27.49
C ILE A 5 -45.63 6.30 27.85
N GLY A 6 -46.18 7.04 28.81
CA GLY A 6 -47.56 6.88 29.30
C GLY A 6 -47.71 5.88 30.45
N LEU A 7 -48.97 5.57 30.79
CA LEU A 7 -49.32 4.65 31.88
C LEU A 7 -49.28 3.18 31.42
N THR A 8 -49.05 2.25 32.37
CA THR A 8 -49.21 0.80 32.14
C THR A 8 -50.67 0.47 31.92
N THR A 9 -51.54 0.95 32.80
CA THR A 9 -53.00 0.86 32.72
C THR A 9 -53.63 2.20 33.14
N PRO A 10 -54.74 2.64 32.50
CA PRO A 10 -55.46 3.85 32.92
C PRO A 10 -56.31 3.64 34.19
N ARG A 11 -56.57 2.38 34.56
CA ARG A 11 -57.34 2.00 35.76
C ARG A 11 -56.59 2.43 37.03
N GLY A 12 -57.25 3.20 37.90
CA GLY A 12 -56.67 3.73 39.13
C GLY A 12 -55.93 5.06 38.96
N SER A 13 -55.71 5.54 37.73
CA SER A 13 -55.09 6.86 37.49
C SER A 13 -56.09 8.03 37.55
N GLY A 14 -57.40 7.75 37.51
CA GLY A 14 -58.42 8.81 37.47
C GLY A 14 -58.45 9.62 36.16
N THR A 15 -57.82 9.12 35.10
CA THR A 15 -57.77 9.77 33.77
C THR A 15 -58.08 8.76 32.66
N ASN A 16 -58.38 9.25 31.45
CA ASN A 16 -58.66 8.41 30.29
C ASN A 16 -57.41 7.74 29.69
N GLY A 17 -56.20 8.01 30.24
CA GLY A 17 -54.94 7.45 29.72
C GLY A 17 -54.49 8.01 28.37
N TYR A 18 -55.07 9.12 27.91
CA TYR A 18 -54.70 9.76 26.65
C TYR A 18 -53.35 10.47 26.76
N VAL A 19 -52.39 10.12 25.89
CA VAL A 19 -51.03 10.66 25.89
C VAL A 19 -50.81 11.48 24.63
N GLN A 20 -50.53 12.78 24.79
CA GLN A 20 -50.20 13.67 23.69
C GLN A 20 -48.69 13.93 23.64
N ARG A 21 -48.13 14.02 22.43
CA ARG A 21 -46.73 14.46 22.25
C ARG A 21 -46.57 15.92 22.68
N ASN A 22 -45.49 16.23 23.37
CA ASN A 22 -45.14 17.62 23.68
C ASN A 22 -44.66 18.34 22.41
N LEU A 23 -45.34 19.41 22.01
CA LEU A 23 -45.01 20.24 20.84
C LEU A 23 -43.85 21.21 21.09
N SER A 24 -43.61 21.62 22.32
CA SER A 24 -42.53 22.55 22.68
C SER A 24 -41.22 21.84 23.04
N SER A 25 -41.22 20.50 23.06
CA SER A 25 -40.00 19.73 23.29
C SER A 25 -39.07 19.81 22.08
N VAL A 26 -38.02 20.62 22.19
CA VAL A 26 -36.96 20.71 21.18
C VAL A 26 -36.09 19.47 21.30
N ARG A 27 -35.98 18.69 20.21
CA ARG A 27 -35.05 17.56 20.16
C ARG A 27 -33.63 18.13 20.15
N HIS A 28 -32.87 17.89 21.23
CA HIS A 28 -31.44 18.14 21.21
C HIS A 28 -30.83 17.26 20.12
N LYS A 29 -30.30 17.88 19.06
CA LYS A 29 -29.39 17.18 18.15
C LYS A 29 -28.16 16.87 18.99
N LYS A 30 -27.77 15.60 19.12
CA LYS A 30 -26.44 15.27 19.64
C LYS A 30 -25.44 16.08 18.81
N ASP A 31 -24.57 16.84 19.47
CA ASP A 31 -23.42 17.46 18.82
C ASP A 31 -22.67 16.33 18.12
N ARG A 32 -22.77 16.29 16.79
CA ARG A 32 -21.96 15.38 16.00
C ARG A 32 -20.57 15.99 16.02
N THR A 33 -19.68 15.38 16.79
CA THR A 33 -18.25 15.65 16.69
C THR A 33 -17.81 15.16 15.32
N ASP A 34 -17.58 16.09 14.38
CA ASP A 34 -17.13 15.79 13.01
C ASP A 34 -15.67 15.32 12.95
N TYR A 35 -14.96 15.35 14.07
CA TYR A 35 -13.59 14.85 14.19
C TYR A 35 -13.60 13.42 14.71
N LYS A 36 -12.84 12.56 14.02
CA LYS A 36 -12.57 11.19 14.47
C LYS A 36 -11.83 11.24 15.79
N SER A 37 -12.30 10.47 16.76
CA SER A 37 -11.60 10.31 18.03
C SER A 37 -10.18 9.75 17.82
N GLU A 38 -9.25 10.01 18.75
CA GLU A 38 -7.89 9.44 18.66
C GLU A 38 -7.92 7.91 18.53
N GLU A 39 -8.91 7.26 19.15
CA GLU A 39 -9.13 5.82 19.03
C GLU A 39 -9.53 5.40 17.61
N GLU A 40 -10.38 6.17 16.93
CA GLU A 40 -10.75 5.93 15.54
C GLU A 40 -9.57 6.13 14.59
N LEU A 41 -8.73 7.15 14.83
CA LEU A 41 -7.52 7.36 14.06
C LEU A 41 -6.54 6.18 14.21
N LYS A 42 -6.30 5.72 15.44
CA LYS A 42 -5.47 4.54 15.72
C LYS A 42 -6.04 3.27 15.07
N LYS A 43 -7.37 3.09 15.08
CA LYS A 43 -8.02 1.94 14.41
C LYS A 43 -7.82 1.99 12.90
N LEU A 44 -7.94 3.16 12.28
CA LEU A 44 -7.72 3.33 10.84
C LEU A 44 -6.25 3.08 10.46
N GLU A 45 -5.32 3.63 11.26
CA GLU A 45 -3.89 3.40 11.09
C GLU A 45 -3.56 1.90 11.17
N ASN A 46 -4.08 1.20 12.18
CA ASN A 46 -3.91 -0.24 12.33
C ASN A 46 -4.49 -1.04 11.15
N LEU A 47 -5.58 -0.57 10.55
CA LEU A 47 -6.18 -1.22 9.39
C LEU A 47 -5.27 -1.09 8.15
N LEU A 48 -4.63 0.08 7.98
CA LEU A 48 -3.67 0.31 6.89
C LEU A 48 -2.35 -0.42 7.10
N MET A 49 -1.92 -0.57 8.36
CA MET A 49 -0.63 -1.18 8.73
C MET A 49 -0.71 -2.69 8.97
N LYS A 50 -1.88 -3.31 8.74
CA LYS A 50 -2.07 -4.74 8.98
C LYS A 50 -1.26 -5.55 7.96
N LYS A 51 -0.29 -6.32 8.45
CA LYS A 51 0.52 -7.20 7.61
C LYS A 51 -0.34 -8.27 6.91
N PRO A 52 0.00 -8.66 5.68
CA PRO A 52 -0.61 -9.80 5.03
C PRO A 52 -0.34 -11.08 5.82
N ASN A 53 -1.33 -11.98 5.88
CA ASN A 53 -1.13 -13.30 6.47
C ASN A 53 -0.82 -14.27 5.33
N GLN A 54 0.37 -14.86 5.36
CA GLN A 54 0.84 -15.78 4.32
C GLN A 54 -0.05 -17.02 4.22
N ASP A 55 -0.55 -17.54 5.35
CA ASP A 55 -1.45 -18.70 5.34
C ASP A 55 -2.70 -18.43 4.50
N ILE A 56 -3.30 -17.24 4.66
CA ILE A 56 -4.52 -16.86 3.95
C ILE A 56 -4.25 -16.72 2.45
N LEU A 57 -3.12 -16.13 2.07
CA LEU A 57 -2.70 -16.02 0.68
C LEU A 57 -2.49 -17.40 0.04
N ASP A 58 -1.85 -18.32 0.76
CA ASP A 58 -1.62 -19.69 0.29
C ASP A 58 -2.91 -20.50 0.20
N HIS A 59 -3.85 -20.29 1.12
CA HIS A 59 -5.19 -20.86 1.04
C HIS A 59 -5.96 -20.35 -0.19
N GLU A 60 -5.90 -19.04 -0.46
CA GLU A 60 -6.51 -18.46 -1.67
C GLU A 60 -5.88 -19.02 -2.95
N ARG A 61 -4.55 -19.18 -3.00
CA ARG A 61 -3.85 -19.82 -4.13
C ARG A 61 -4.32 -21.25 -4.35
N LYS A 62 -4.31 -22.08 -3.30
CA LYS A 62 -4.79 -23.48 -3.37
C LYS A 62 -6.26 -23.55 -3.80
N ARG A 63 -7.11 -22.68 -3.25
CA ARG A 63 -8.53 -22.59 -3.63
C ARG A 63 -8.69 -22.28 -5.11
N LYS A 64 -7.90 -21.37 -5.68
CA LYS A 64 -7.94 -21.05 -7.11
C LYS A 64 -7.58 -22.24 -7.99
N VAL A 65 -6.60 -23.06 -7.58
CA VAL A 65 -6.24 -24.30 -8.28
C VAL A 65 -7.39 -25.31 -8.25
N GLU A 66 -7.94 -25.58 -7.06
CA GLU A 66 -9.02 -26.57 -6.92
C GLU A 66 -10.31 -26.14 -7.62
N LEU A 67 -10.64 -24.83 -7.62
CA LEU A 67 -11.78 -24.32 -8.39
C LEU A 67 -11.64 -24.61 -9.89
N LYS A 68 -10.46 -24.41 -10.48
CA LYS A 68 -10.21 -24.74 -11.88
C LYS A 68 -10.26 -26.24 -12.14
N CYS A 69 -9.82 -27.05 -11.16
CA CYS A 69 -9.90 -28.50 -11.26
C CYS A 69 -11.36 -28.98 -11.25
N LEU A 70 -12.20 -28.41 -10.37
CA LEU A 70 -13.63 -28.68 -10.32
C LEU A 70 -14.35 -28.24 -11.61
N GLU A 71 -14.01 -27.08 -12.15
CA GLU A 71 -14.56 -26.61 -13.43
C GLU A 71 -14.23 -27.59 -14.57
N LEU A 72 -12.99 -28.10 -14.62
CA LEU A 72 -12.59 -29.11 -15.61
C LEU A 72 -13.35 -30.44 -15.41
N GLU A 73 -13.49 -30.87 -14.16
CA GLU A 73 -14.24 -32.08 -13.80
C GLU A 73 -15.70 -31.98 -14.25
N GLU A 74 -16.37 -30.86 -13.97
CA GLU A 74 -17.75 -30.60 -14.36
C GLU A 74 -17.91 -30.57 -15.89
N MET A 75 -17.01 -29.88 -16.60
CA MET A 75 -17.02 -29.84 -18.07
C MET A 75 -16.85 -31.24 -18.69
N MET A 76 -15.98 -32.09 -18.13
CA MET A 76 -15.81 -33.45 -18.64
C MET A 76 -16.99 -34.36 -18.28
N ALA A 77 -17.58 -34.19 -17.09
CA ALA A 77 -18.78 -34.93 -16.70
C ALA A 77 -19.96 -34.59 -17.63
N GLU A 78 -20.17 -33.31 -17.96
CA GLU A 78 -21.22 -32.87 -18.88
C GLU A 78 -21.02 -33.41 -20.32
N GLN A 79 -19.77 -33.60 -20.74
CA GLN A 79 -19.41 -34.22 -22.02
C GLN A 79 -19.55 -35.76 -22.02
N GLY A 80 -19.83 -36.37 -20.87
CA GLY A 80 -20.06 -37.81 -20.74
C GLY A 80 -18.78 -38.66 -20.74
N TYR A 81 -17.63 -38.11 -20.31
CA TYR A 81 -16.42 -38.92 -20.09
C TYR A 81 -16.59 -39.89 -18.93
N ASN A 82 -15.79 -40.95 -18.91
CA ASN A 82 -15.78 -41.91 -17.81
C ASN A 82 -15.01 -41.37 -16.59
N ASP A 83 -15.46 -41.71 -15.38
CA ASP A 83 -14.92 -41.18 -14.12
C ASP A 83 -13.40 -41.41 -13.96
N ALA A 84 -12.89 -42.54 -14.43
CA ALA A 84 -11.46 -42.85 -14.39
C ALA A 84 -10.62 -41.90 -15.27
N GLU A 85 -11.12 -41.56 -16.46
CA GLU A 85 -10.45 -40.64 -17.38
C GLU A 85 -10.50 -39.20 -16.86
N ILE A 86 -11.62 -38.82 -16.23
CA ILE A 86 -11.79 -37.52 -15.57
C ILE A 86 -10.74 -37.37 -14.46
N GLN A 87 -10.62 -38.36 -13.58
CA GLN A 87 -9.66 -38.31 -12.47
C GLN A 87 -8.21 -38.18 -12.95
N GLU A 88 -7.80 -38.91 -13.99
CA GLU A 88 -6.45 -38.83 -14.54
C GLU A 88 -6.16 -37.46 -15.16
N LYS A 89 -7.09 -36.92 -15.95
CA LYS A 89 -6.94 -35.59 -16.55
C LYS A 89 -6.97 -34.46 -15.51
N VAL A 90 -7.82 -34.56 -14.48
CA VAL A 90 -7.85 -33.58 -13.38
C VAL A 90 -6.58 -33.65 -12.54
N ALA A 91 -6.04 -34.85 -12.26
CA ALA A 91 -4.79 -35.00 -11.51
C ALA A 91 -3.59 -34.39 -12.25
N THR A 92 -3.47 -34.64 -13.56
CA THR A 92 -2.42 -34.04 -14.39
C THR A 92 -2.58 -32.52 -14.49
N PHE A 93 -3.82 -32.03 -14.64
CA PHE A 93 -4.12 -30.61 -14.68
C PHE A 93 -3.81 -29.89 -13.36
N ARG A 94 -4.10 -30.53 -12.22
CA ARG A 94 -3.74 -30.01 -10.88
C ARG A 94 -2.25 -29.79 -10.75
N LEU A 95 -1.43 -30.76 -11.16
CA LEU A 95 0.04 -30.62 -11.15
C LEU A 95 0.50 -29.48 -12.06
N MET A 96 -0.05 -29.41 -13.28
CA MET A 96 0.31 -28.36 -14.24
C MET A 96 -0.05 -26.95 -13.74
N LEU A 97 -1.17 -26.79 -13.03
CA LEU A 97 -1.59 -25.52 -12.43
C LEU A 97 -0.70 -25.13 -11.25
N GLN A 98 -0.31 -26.08 -10.40
CA GLN A 98 0.62 -25.82 -9.30
C GLN A 98 1.98 -25.33 -9.82
N GLU A 99 2.50 -25.93 -10.89
CA GLU A 99 3.74 -25.48 -11.54
C GLU A 99 3.60 -24.09 -12.18
N LYS A 100 2.47 -23.83 -12.87
CA LYS A 100 2.20 -22.53 -13.50
C LYS A 100 2.04 -21.41 -12.48
N ASP A 101 1.34 -21.63 -11.38
CA ASP A 101 1.16 -20.61 -10.34
C ASP A 101 2.51 -20.18 -9.75
N LEU A 102 3.48 -21.10 -9.60
CA LEU A 102 4.85 -20.75 -9.17
C LEU A 102 5.56 -19.82 -10.18
N THR A 103 5.27 -19.96 -11.48
CA THR A 103 5.86 -19.12 -12.53
C THR A 103 5.13 -17.78 -12.71
N GLN A 104 3.80 -17.77 -12.61
CA GLN A 104 2.94 -16.60 -12.81
C GLN A 104 3.06 -15.58 -11.68
N ILE A 105 3.44 -15.98 -10.46
CA ILE A 105 3.75 -15.05 -9.36
C ILE A 105 4.79 -13.98 -9.78
N LYS A 106 5.70 -14.29 -10.73
CA LYS A 106 6.70 -13.31 -11.22
C LYS A 106 6.15 -12.33 -12.26
N GLU A 107 5.09 -12.68 -12.99
CA GLU A 107 4.56 -11.86 -14.08
C GLU A 107 3.37 -10.99 -13.65
N GLU A 108 2.55 -11.49 -12.72
CA GLU A 108 1.38 -10.79 -12.20
C GLU A 108 1.72 -9.53 -11.36
N GLU A 109 3.00 -9.34 -10.97
CA GLU A 109 3.47 -8.14 -10.26
C GLU A 109 3.25 -6.84 -11.03
N LYS A 110 2.99 -6.90 -12.34
CA LYS A 110 2.72 -5.72 -13.18
C LYS A 110 1.24 -5.45 -13.47
N GLN A 111 0.35 -6.42 -13.21
CA GLN A 111 -1.03 -6.35 -13.71
C GLN A 111 -2.02 -6.76 -12.61
N LYS A 112 -2.31 -5.89 -11.64
CA LYS A 112 -3.50 -6.09 -10.80
C LYS A 112 -3.99 -4.76 -10.21
N ALA A 113 -4.96 -4.17 -10.91
CA ALA A 113 -5.73 -3.00 -10.45
C ALA A 113 -7.01 -3.39 -9.69
N ASN A 114 -7.40 -4.67 -9.70
CA ASN A 114 -8.69 -5.13 -9.16
C ASN A 114 -8.51 -6.29 -8.17
N VAL A 115 -7.70 -6.09 -7.13
CA VAL A 115 -7.61 -7.03 -6.01
C VAL A 115 -8.73 -6.68 -5.03
N SER A 116 -9.72 -7.55 -4.85
CA SER A 116 -10.82 -7.37 -3.89
C SER A 116 -10.48 -7.95 -2.51
N GLU A 117 -9.58 -8.94 -2.45
CA GLU A 117 -9.25 -9.68 -1.23
C GLU A 117 -8.34 -8.85 -0.30
N THR A 118 -8.73 -8.77 0.98
CA THR A 118 -8.13 -7.88 1.97
C THR A 118 -6.64 -8.15 2.22
N HIS A 119 -6.23 -9.43 2.21
CA HIS A 119 -4.84 -9.82 2.43
C HIS A 119 -3.97 -9.61 1.19
N GLN A 120 -4.50 -9.82 -0.01
CA GLN A 120 -3.80 -9.48 -1.24
C GLN A 120 -3.63 -7.96 -1.39
N MET A 121 -4.62 -7.16 -0.97
CA MET A 121 -4.47 -5.70 -0.90
C MET A 121 -3.36 -5.30 0.08
N ALA A 122 -3.28 -5.96 1.25
CA ALA A 122 -2.24 -5.71 2.23
C ALA A 122 -0.84 -6.04 1.70
N GLU A 123 -0.66 -7.20 1.04
CA GLU A 123 0.60 -7.58 0.39
C GLU A 123 0.98 -6.58 -0.71
N ALA A 124 0.02 -6.18 -1.55
CA ALA A 124 0.27 -5.19 -2.59
C ALA A 124 0.63 -3.81 -2.02
N ASN A 125 0.02 -3.42 -0.90
CA ASN A 125 0.33 -2.17 -0.21
C ASN A 125 1.71 -2.23 0.45
N GLU A 126 2.09 -3.35 1.07
CA GLU A 126 3.43 -3.56 1.63
C GLU A 126 4.50 -3.47 0.53
N LYS A 127 4.33 -4.18 -0.59
CA LYS A 127 5.24 -4.08 -1.75
C LYS A 127 5.33 -2.66 -2.32
N LYS A 128 4.21 -1.92 -2.40
CA LYS A 128 4.20 -0.51 -2.82
C LYS A 128 4.97 0.37 -1.83
N ASN A 129 4.75 0.16 -0.53
CA ASN A 129 5.43 0.89 0.53
C ASN A 129 6.93 0.60 0.53
N GLU A 130 7.35 -0.65 0.35
CA GLU A 130 8.75 -1.05 0.20
C GLU A 130 9.40 -0.38 -1.01
N ARG A 131 8.71 -0.36 -2.15
CA ARG A 131 9.20 0.34 -3.36
C ARG A 131 9.38 1.84 -3.13
N LEU A 132 8.43 2.48 -2.46
CA LEU A 132 8.53 3.89 -2.09
C LEU A 132 9.67 4.11 -1.08
N ARG A 133 9.78 3.24 -0.08
CA ARG A 133 10.85 3.27 0.94
C ARG A 133 12.23 3.21 0.30
N ALA A 134 12.43 2.28 -0.64
CA ALA A 134 13.65 2.16 -1.42
C ALA A 134 13.90 3.41 -2.29
N ALA A 135 12.87 3.93 -2.96
CA ALA A 135 12.99 5.14 -3.79
C ALA A 135 13.36 6.40 -2.98
N PHE A 136 12.85 6.53 -1.76
CA PHE A 136 13.20 7.62 -0.84
C PHE A 136 14.51 7.37 -0.07
N GLY A 137 15.17 6.22 -0.26
CA GLY A 137 16.42 5.88 0.42
C GLY A 137 16.26 5.66 1.92
N ILE A 138 15.06 5.26 2.37
CA ILE A 138 14.80 4.94 3.77
C ILE A 138 15.31 3.51 4.03
N SER A 139 16.19 3.34 5.02
CA SER A 139 16.76 2.03 5.36
C SER A 139 15.73 1.09 6.00
N ASP A 140 15.93 -0.22 5.87
CA ASP A 140 15.07 -1.26 6.48
C ASP A 140 15.04 -1.23 8.01
N SER A 141 16.11 -0.72 8.62
CA SER A 141 16.22 -0.47 10.06
C SER A 141 15.55 0.82 10.54
N TYR A 142 14.95 1.61 9.64
CA TYR A 142 14.26 2.84 10.02
C TYR A 142 13.04 2.54 10.91
N VAL A 143 13.02 3.17 12.09
CA VAL A 143 11.92 3.08 13.05
C VAL A 143 11.22 4.43 13.08
N ASP A 144 9.91 4.44 12.87
CA ASP A 144 9.14 5.68 12.91
C ASP A 144 9.23 6.36 14.28
N GLY A 145 9.26 7.69 14.29
CA GLY A 145 9.50 8.51 15.49
C GLY A 145 10.97 8.62 15.94
N SER A 146 11.87 7.74 15.49
CA SER A 146 13.29 7.77 15.92
C SER A 146 14.13 8.90 15.31
N SER A 147 13.55 9.70 14.42
CA SER A 147 14.16 10.88 13.81
C SER A 147 14.38 12.05 14.79
N PHE A 148 13.66 12.04 15.92
CA PHE A 148 13.80 13.03 16.98
C PHE A 148 14.84 12.64 18.04
N ASP A 149 15.34 11.40 18.03
CA ASP A 149 16.36 10.94 18.98
C ASP A 149 17.72 11.61 18.68
N PRO A 150 18.28 12.41 19.62
CA PRO A 150 19.52 13.15 19.39
C PRO A 150 20.71 12.24 19.06
N ASN A 151 20.78 11.09 19.73
CA ASN A 151 21.87 10.12 19.57
C ASN A 151 21.85 9.47 18.17
N ARG A 152 20.67 9.10 17.65
CA ARG A 152 20.54 8.54 16.30
C ARG A 152 20.80 9.59 15.21
N ARG A 153 20.41 10.84 15.44
CA ARG A 153 20.70 11.94 14.50
C ARG A 153 22.21 12.15 14.36
N ALA A 154 22.94 12.16 15.46
CA ALA A 154 24.40 12.26 15.45
C ALA A 154 25.05 11.08 14.72
N ALA A 155 24.60 9.85 14.98
CA ALA A 155 25.11 8.64 14.32
C ALA A 155 24.86 8.65 12.79
N ASN A 156 23.65 9.00 12.35
CA ASN A 156 23.32 9.11 10.93
C ASN A 156 24.11 10.23 10.24
N ALA A 157 24.33 11.37 10.91
CA ALA A 157 25.15 12.46 10.38
C ALA A 157 26.62 12.03 10.21
N ALA A 158 27.18 11.32 11.19
CA ALA A 158 28.53 10.78 11.12
C ALA A 158 28.69 9.72 10.02
N ALA A 159 27.74 8.79 9.90
CA ALA A 159 27.73 7.79 8.83
C ALA A 159 27.69 8.43 7.44
N LYS A 160 26.84 9.46 7.26
CA LYS A 160 26.74 10.20 6.00
C LYS A 160 28.03 10.96 5.67
N GLN A 161 28.72 11.52 6.67
CA GLN A 161 30.04 12.15 6.48
C GLN A 161 31.10 11.13 6.06
N GLN A 162 31.12 9.95 6.68
CA GLN A 162 32.05 8.87 6.31
C GLN A 162 31.80 8.35 4.89
N GLU A 163 30.53 8.17 4.49
CA GLU A 163 30.20 7.80 3.11
C GLU A 163 30.63 8.86 2.10
N GLN A 164 30.42 10.16 2.40
CA GLN A 164 30.90 11.23 1.53
C GLN A 164 32.43 11.20 1.39
N GLN A 165 33.18 11.04 2.48
CA GLN A 165 34.64 10.93 2.43
C GLN A 165 35.10 9.74 1.57
N LYS A 166 34.46 8.57 1.70
CA LYS A 166 34.74 7.40 0.86
C LYS A 166 34.43 7.66 -0.61
N GLN A 167 33.31 8.31 -0.91
CA GLN A 167 32.94 8.69 -2.27
C GLN A 167 33.97 9.64 -2.90
N TYR A 168 34.44 10.66 -2.16
CA TYR A 168 35.49 11.56 -2.63
C TYR A 168 36.83 10.84 -2.86
N SER A 169 37.22 9.93 -1.96
CA SER A 169 38.46 9.15 -2.12
C SER A 169 38.47 8.23 -3.34
N LEU A 170 37.30 7.77 -3.79
CA LEU A 170 37.19 6.90 -4.97
C LEU A 170 37.33 7.67 -6.30
N VAL A 171 37.12 8.99 -6.29
CA VAL A 171 37.17 9.84 -7.48
C VAL A 171 38.59 10.37 -7.76
N GLU A 172 39.45 10.47 -6.76
CA GLU A 172 40.78 11.11 -6.89
C GLU A 172 41.81 10.32 -7.74
N ASP A 173 41.61 9.02 -8.00
CA ASP A 173 42.62 8.19 -8.68
C ASP A 173 42.37 7.93 -10.19
N SER A 174 41.34 8.52 -10.82
CA SER A 174 41.07 8.31 -12.27
C SER A 174 41.64 9.40 -13.20
N GLY A 175 42.35 10.40 -12.66
CA GLY A 175 42.80 11.59 -13.41
C GLY A 175 44.31 11.74 -13.63
N SER A 176 45.14 10.80 -13.19
CA SER A 176 46.62 10.93 -13.29
C SER A 176 47.19 10.13 -14.46
N SER A 177 46.82 10.48 -15.70
CA SER A 177 47.65 10.17 -16.87
C SER A 177 48.27 11.45 -17.44
N ARG A 178 49.59 11.52 -17.24
CA ARG A 178 50.54 12.48 -17.77
C ARG A 178 50.36 12.66 -19.29
N SER A 179 50.34 13.90 -19.77
CA SER A 179 50.86 14.23 -21.11
C SER A 179 51.35 15.68 -21.17
N PRO A 180 52.59 15.95 -21.63
CA PRO A 180 53.19 17.27 -21.61
C PRO A 180 52.72 18.12 -22.80
N SER A 181 52.67 19.43 -22.59
CA SER A 181 52.17 20.46 -23.51
C SER A 181 52.85 20.49 -24.88
N PRO A 182 52.18 21.09 -25.90
CA PRO A 182 52.91 21.87 -26.91
C PRO A 182 52.37 23.30 -27.12
N ALA A 183 53.33 24.21 -27.05
CA ALA A 183 53.53 25.46 -27.79
C ALA A 183 52.36 26.38 -28.21
N LYS A 184 52.49 27.62 -27.72
CA LYS A 184 51.98 28.92 -28.20
C LYS A 184 51.65 29.01 -29.70
N HIS A 185 50.44 29.49 -30.02
CA HIS A 185 50.19 30.26 -31.25
C HIS A 185 49.35 31.52 -30.99
N LYS A 186 49.95 32.69 -31.26
CA LYS A 186 49.32 34.02 -31.27
C LYS A 186 48.27 34.10 -32.40
N LYS A 187 47.11 34.75 -32.18
CA LYS A 187 46.49 35.69 -33.15
C LYS A 187 45.29 36.51 -32.60
N LYS A 188 45.57 37.81 -32.44
CA LYS A 188 44.77 39.03 -32.78
C LYS A 188 43.27 39.16 -32.43
N LYS A 189 43.03 40.07 -31.47
CA LYS A 189 42.03 41.17 -31.41
C LYS A 189 41.23 41.44 -32.71
N LYS A 190 39.90 41.46 -32.63
CA LYS A 190 39.03 42.42 -33.35
C LYS A 190 37.78 42.80 -32.54
N ARG A 191 37.65 44.12 -32.30
CA ARG A 191 36.49 44.84 -31.74
C ARG A 191 35.34 44.89 -32.75
N LYS A 192 34.09 44.90 -32.28
CA LYS A 192 32.94 45.76 -32.70
C LYS A 192 31.70 45.35 -31.87
N LYS A 193 31.32 46.07 -30.80
CA LYS A 193 30.42 47.25 -30.76
C LYS A 193 29.10 47.04 -31.52
N LYS A 194 27.99 46.79 -30.79
CA LYS A 194 26.78 47.65 -30.80
C LYS A 194 25.69 47.18 -29.82
N ARG A 195 25.40 48.06 -28.86
CA ARG A 195 24.15 48.19 -28.10
C ARG A 195 22.97 48.45 -29.05
N LYS A 196 21.80 47.87 -28.75
CA LYS A 196 20.46 48.49 -28.85
C LYS A 196 19.48 47.55 -28.11
N LYS A 197 19.17 47.82 -26.84
CA LYS A 197 17.94 48.50 -26.39
C LYS A 197 16.69 48.06 -27.16
N LYS A 198 15.82 47.29 -26.48
CA LYS A 198 14.37 47.51 -26.50
C LYS A 198 13.77 47.03 -25.18
N LYS A 199 13.41 48.00 -24.34
CA LYS A 199 12.31 47.92 -23.37
C LYS A 199 11.04 48.23 -24.15
N LYS A 200 10.04 47.37 -24.07
CA LYS A 200 8.68 47.67 -23.59
C LYS A 200 7.94 46.35 -23.52
#